data_AF-A0A1M4YCC6-F1
#
_entry.id   AF-A0A1M4YCC6-F1
#
_cell.length_a   1.000
_cell.length_b   1.000
_cell.length_c   1.000
_cell.angle_alpha   90.00
_cell.angle_beta   90.00
_cell.angle_gamma   90.00
#
_symmetry.space_group_name_H-M   'P 1'
#
loop_
_entity.id
_entity.type
_entity.pdbx_description
1 polymer ?
#
loop_
_entity_poly.entity_id
_entity_poly.type
_entity_poly.pdbx_seq_one_letter_code
_entity_poly.pdbx_strand_id
1 'polypeptide(L)'
;MMEKNQKIKDIVIYLQTKYGANNILIQDHWESSENAIGLIDNSGRYLAYISIREDEDNYYLALEDPPIDNSFPYSPAGEFNNISLMKLENLISKHLRLRN
;
A
#
# COMPACT_ATOMS: atom_id res chain seq x y z
N MET A 1 -4.55 13.22 1.26
CA MET A 1 -3.97 13.02 -0.09
C MET A 1 -3.29 14.26 -0.66
N MET A 2 -3.79 15.49 -0.46
CA MET A 2 -3.18 16.72 -1.02
C MET A 2 -1.70 16.90 -0.67
N GLU A 3 -1.29 16.62 0.57
CA GLU A 3 0.09 16.77 1.05
C GLU A 3 1.03 15.62 0.64
N LYS A 4 0.55 14.57 -0.03
CA LYS A 4 1.41 13.45 -0.42
C LYS A 4 2.29 13.82 -1.63
N ASN A 5 3.49 13.24 -1.68
CA ASN A 5 4.38 13.31 -2.82
C ASN A 5 3.67 12.85 -4.11
N GLN A 6 4.00 13.47 -5.24
CA GLN A 6 3.38 13.16 -6.52
C GLN A 6 3.53 11.68 -6.91
N LYS A 7 4.68 11.06 -6.65
CA LYS A 7 4.90 9.64 -6.94
C LYS A 7 4.01 8.71 -6.09
N ILE A 8 3.70 9.10 -4.85
CA ILE A 8 2.72 8.42 -4.01
C ILE A 8 1.30 8.59 -4.56
N LYS A 9 0.96 9.79 -5.04
CA LYS A 9 -0.33 10.03 -5.71
C LYS A 9 -0.49 9.17 -6.96
N ASP A 10 0.54 9.11 -7.79
CA ASP A 10 0.52 8.40 -9.06
C ASP A 10 0.38 6.88 -8.85
N ILE A 11 1.04 6.29 -7.86
CA ILE A 11 0.89 4.85 -7.57
C ILE A 11 -0.53 4.52 -7.09
N VAL A 12 -1.13 5.36 -6.24
CA VAL A 12 -2.51 5.14 -5.76
C VAL A 12 -3.48 5.23 -6.93
N ILE A 13 -3.35 6.26 -7.78
CA ILE A 13 -4.17 6.41 -8.99
C ILE A 13 -3.99 5.21 -9.91
N TYR A 14 -2.74 4.77 -10.15
CA TYR A 14 -2.43 3.61 -10.98
C TYR A 14 -3.15 2.35 -10.49
N LEU A 15 -3.00 2.03 -9.19
CA LEU A 15 -3.60 0.85 -8.59
C LEU A 15 -5.13 0.92 -8.59
N GLN A 16 -5.72 2.05 -8.21
CA GLN A 16 -7.18 2.23 -8.21
C GLN A 16 -7.79 2.22 -9.61
N THR A 17 -7.08 2.75 -10.60
CA THR A 17 -7.52 2.69 -12.01
C THR A 17 -7.53 1.25 -12.52
N LYS A 18 -6.51 0.47 -12.16
CA LYS A 18 -6.35 -0.90 -12.64
C LYS A 18 -7.29 -1.90 -11.96
N TYR A 19 -7.39 -1.83 -10.63
CA TYR A 19 -8.12 -2.81 -9.81
C TYR A 19 -9.49 -2.31 -9.33
N GLY A 20 -9.85 -1.05 -9.63
CA GLY A 20 -11.07 -0.40 -9.19
C GLY A 20 -10.92 0.31 -7.85
N ALA A 21 -11.32 1.58 -7.80
CA ALA A 21 -11.18 2.43 -6.61
C ALA A 21 -11.95 1.92 -5.38
N ASN A 22 -12.98 1.08 -5.57
CA ASN A 22 -13.72 0.46 -4.47
C ASN A 22 -13.03 -0.78 -3.89
N ASN A 23 -12.00 -1.32 -4.57
CA ASN A 23 -11.26 -2.50 -4.13
C ASN A 23 -9.96 -2.15 -3.41
N ILE A 24 -9.50 -0.89 -3.52
CA ILE A 24 -8.31 -0.37 -2.84
C ILE A 24 -8.68 0.93 -2.15
N LEU A 25 -8.76 0.88 -0.82
CA LEU A 25 -9.10 2.03 0.01
C LEU A 25 -7.84 2.58 0.68
N ILE A 26 -7.79 3.89 0.89
CA ILE A 26 -6.71 4.53 1.61
C ILE A 26 -7.00 4.38 3.10
N GLN A 27 -6.09 3.72 3.82
CA GLN A 27 -6.06 3.68 5.28
C GLN A 27 -4.62 3.96 5.70
N ASP A 28 -4.33 5.24 5.88
CA ASP A 28 -2.99 5.73 6.15
C ASP A 28 -2.88 6.16 7.62
N HIS A 29 -2.08 5.43 8.38
CA HIS A 29 -1.82 5.77 9.78
C HIS A 29 -0.66 6.76 9.94
N TRP A 30 0.05 7.12 8.85
CA TRP A 30 1.17 8.06 8.84
C TRP A 30 0.86 9.30 8.01
N GLU A 31 -0.23 9.99 8.36
CA GLU A 31 -0.73 11.15 7.61
C GLU A 31 0.32 12.25 7.43
N SER A 32 1.21 12.43 8.41
CA SER A 32 2.30 13.44 8.37
C SER A 32 3.47 13.08 7.45
N SER A 33 3.52 11.87 6.90
CA SER A 33 4.59 11.46 5.97
C SER A 33 4.16 11.74 4.53
N GLU A 34 4.81 12.65 3.82
CA GLU A 34 4.48 12.93 2.42
C GLU A 34 4.85 11.77 1.49
N ASN A 35 5.85 10.96 1.89
CA ASN A 35 6.49 9.91 1.10
C ASN A 35 6.02 8.49 1.42
N ALA A 36 4.94 8.33 2.20
CA ALA A 36 4.35 7.03 2.52
C ALA A 36 2.83 7.04 2.42
N ILE A 37 2.23 5.88 2.16
CA ILE A 37 0.77 5.69 2.16
C ILE A 37 0.41 4.27 2.57
N GLY A 38 -0.63 4.14 3.41
CA GLY A 38 -1.28 2.87 3.71
C GLY A 38 -2.50 2.61 2.81
N LEU A 39 -2.59 1.38 2.29
CA LEU A 39 -3.67 0.90 1.43
C LEU A 39 -4.25 -0.40 1.99
N ILE A 40 -5.57 -0.53 1.95
CA ILE A 40 -6.29 -1.73 2.37
C ILE A 40 -7.15 -2.28 1.24
N ASP A 41 -7.50 -3.56 1.36
CA ASP A 41 -8.52 -4.20 0.54
C ASP A 41 -9.93 -3.73 0.95
N ASN A 42 -10.95 -4.09 0.15
CA ASN A 42 -12.33 -3.71 0.44
C ASN A 42 -12.91 -4.32 1.72
N SER A 43 -12.30 -5.39 2.26
CA SER A 43 -12.68 -5.94 3.56
C SER A 43 -12.09 -5.15 4.73
N GLY A 44 -11.12 -4.26 4.46
CA GLY A 44 -10.40 -3.48 5.46
C GLY A 44 -9.51 -4.32 6.37
N ARG A 45 -9.11 -5.52 5.92
CA ARG A 45 -8.37 -6.48 6.75
C ARG A 45 -6.91 -6.58 6.38
N TYR A 46 -6.58 -6.47 5.10
CA TYR A 46 -5.20 -6.59 4.64
C TYR A 46 -4.64 -5.21 4.41
N LEU A 47 -3.50 -4.91 5.02
CA LEU A 47 -2.87 -3.60 4.94
C LEU A 47 -1.52 -3.70 4.22
N ALA A 48 -1.26 -2.72 3.37
CA ALA A 48 0.00 -2.55 2.66
C ALA A 48 0.47 -1.10 2.80
N TYR A 49 1.68 -0.90 3.29
CA TYR A 49 2.35 0.39 3.31
C TYR A 49 3.35 0.50 2.19
N ILE A 50 3.19 1.54 1.38
CA ILE A 50 4.14 1.89 0.33
C ILE A 50 4.87 3.13 0.79
N SER A 51 6.20 3.13 0.70
CA SER A 51 6.97 4.36 0.83
C SER A 51 8.02 4.48 -0.25
N ILE A 52 8.46 5.71 -0.46
CA ILE A 52 9.53 6.06 -1.40
C ILE A 52 10.62 6.80 -0.66
N ARG A 53 11.84 6.72 -1.18
CA ARG A 53 12.91 7.66 -0.86
C ARG A 53 12.98 8.71 -1.95
N GLU A 54 13.21 9.94 -1.56
CA GLU A 54 13.48 11.01 -2.51
C GLU A 54 14.69 10.62 -3.37
N ASP A 55 14.60 10.87 -4.67
CA ASP A 55 15.59 10.52 -5.70
C ASP A 55 15.75 9.03 -6.07
N GLU A 56 14.89 8.13 -5.58
CA GLU A 56 14.90 6.72 -6.00
C GLU A 56 13.70 6.35 -6.87
N ASP A 57 13.93 5.56 -7.92
CA ASP A 57 12.86 5.02 -8.78
C ASP A 57 12.09 3.86 -8.14
N ASN A 58 12.65 3.27 -7.08
CA ASN A 58 12.09 2.09 -6.44
C ASN A 58 11.23 2.43 -5.22
N TYR A 59 10.57 1.40 -4.70
CA TYR A 59 9.63 1.48 -3.59
C TYR A 59 10.10 0.60 -2.43
N TYR A 60 9.69 0.99 -1.23
CA TYR A 60 9.58 0.10 -0.09
C TYR A 60 8.13 -0.35 0.07
N LEU A 61 7.94 -1.60 0.46
CA LEU A 61 6.63 -2.18 0.76
C LEU A 61 6.70 -2.95 2.07
N ALA A 62 5.83 -2.61 3.02
CA ALA A 62 5.53 -3.42 4.19
C ALA A 62 4.10 -3.96 4.08
N LEU A 63 3.92 -5.25 4.33
CA LEU A 63 2.64 -5.94 4.32
C LEU A 63 2.27 -6.34 5.74
N GLU A 64 1.01 -6.16 6.07
CA GLU A 64 0.45 -6.45 7.39
C GLU A 64 -0.79 -7.33 7.24
N ASP A 65 -0.82 -8.43 8.00
CA ASP A 65 -1.96 -9.33 8.09
C ASP A 65 -2.93 -8.87 9.19
N PRO A 66 -4.25 -9.06 8.98
CA PRO A 66 -5.25 -8.72 9.97
C PRO A 66 -4.99 -9.49 11.28
N PRO A 67 -5.25 -8.88 12.43
CA PRO A 67 -5.22 -9.62 13.68
C PRO A 67 -6.27 -10.73 13.69
N ILE A 68 -5.98 -11.81 14.41
CA ILE A 68 -6.83 -13.01 14.49
C ILE A 68 -8.15 -12.70 15.20
N ASP A 69 -8.17 -11.71 16.10
CA ASP A 69 -9.26 -11.42 17.04
C ASP A 69 -9.60 -9.92 17.14
N ASN A 70 -9.35 -9.14 16.07
CA ASN A 70 -9.47 -7.67 16.06
C ASN A 70 -8.60 -6.95 17.11
N SER A 71 -7.66 -7.63 17.77
CA SER A 71 -6.71 -6.99 18.68
C SER A 71 -5.57 -6.34 17.91
N PHE A 72 -5.27 -5.08 18.18
CA PHE A 72 -4.05 -4.44 17.67
C PHE A 72 -2.82 -4.98 18.45
N PRO A 73 -1.63 -5.09 17.83
CA PRO A 73 -1.28 -4.67 16.47
C PRO A 73 -1.46 -5.75 15.38
N TYR A 74 -1.48 -5.30 14.13
CA TYR A 74 -1.34 -6.17 12.95
C TYR A 74 -0.01 -6.94 13.00
N SER A 75 0.03 -8.12 12.38
CA SER A 75 1.25 -8.92 12.28
C SER A 75 1.98 -8.65 10.96
N PRO A 76 3.32 -8.50 10.96
CA PRO A 76 4.08 -8.36 9.72
C PRO A 76 3.90 -9.59 8.81
N ALA A 77 3.50 -9.36 7.56
CA ALA A 77 3.30 -10.37 6.52
C ALA A 77 4.42 -10.35 5.45
N GLY A 78 5.25 -9.31 5.44
CA GLY A 78 6.46 -9.24 4.62
C GLY A 78 6.96 -7.81 4.43
N GLU A 79 8.27 -7.66 4.26
CA GLU A 79 8.92 -6.39 3.97
C GLU A 79 9.83 -6.51 2.75
N PHE A 80 9.74 -5.53 1.86
CA PHE A 80 10.45 -5.54 0.58
C PHE A 80 11.05 -4.16 0.34
N ASN A 81 12.37 -4.13 0.19
CA ASN A 81 13.13 -2.91 -0.09
C ASN A 81 13.52 -2.84 -1.56
N ASN A 82 13.59 -1.61 -2.09
CA ASN A 82 14.16 -1.31 -3.40
C ASN A 82 13.50 -2.14 -4.54
N ILE A 83 12.17 -2.23 -4.54
CA ILE A 83 11.41 -2.98 -5.55
C ILE A 83 10.87 -2.08 -6.66
N SER A 84 10.78 -2.61 -7.88
CA SER A 84 10.21 -1.90 -9.03
C SER A 84 8.68 -1.82 -8.94
N LEU A 85 8.07 -0.93 -9.73
CA LEU A 85 6.60 -0.79 -9.85
C LEU A 85 5.91 -2.14 -10.17
N MET A 86 6.46 -2.90 -11.13
CA MET A 86 5.90 -4.19 -11.51
C MET A 86 5.93 -5.20 -10.35
N LYS A 87 7.00 -5.19 -9.54
CA LYS A 87 7.12 -6.09 -8.39
C LYS A 87 6.21 -5.66 -7.25
N LEU A 88 6.14 -4.35 -6.99
CA LEU A 88 5.22 -3.73 -6.03
C LEU A 88 3.77 -4.13 -6.33
N GLU A 89 3.34 -3.95 -7.58
CA GLU A 89 1.98 -4.29 -8.00
C GLU A 89 1.66 -5.78 -7.80
N ASN A 90 2.57 -6.67 -8.18
CA ASN A 90 2.38 -8.12 -8.01
C ASN A 90 2.22 -8.50 -6.52
N LEU A 91 3.03 -7.90 -5.64
CA LEU A 91 2.94 -8.14 -4.20
C LEU A 91 1.64 -7.58 -3.61
N ILE A 92 1.27 -6.35 -3.96
CA ILE A 92 0.04 -5.71 -3.49
C ILE A 92 -1.20 -6.44 -3.96
N SER A 93 -1.30 -6.75 -5.26
CA SER A 93 -2.47 -7.45 -5.81
C SER A 93 -2.69 -8.80 -5.15
N LYS A 94 -1.61 -9.53 -4.86
CA LYS A 94 -1.69 -10.79 -4.12
C LYS A 94 -2.12 -10.57 -2.67
N HIS A 95 -1.49 -9.63 -1.95
CA HIS A 95 -1.76 -9.38 -0.53
C HIS A 95 -3.18 -8.87 -0.28
N LEU A 96 -3.57 -7.83 -1.03
CA LEU A 96 -4.90 -7.21 -0.95
C LEU A 96 -5.98 -8.00 -1.71
N ARG A 97 -5.64 -9.19 -2.24
CA ARG A 97 -6.57 -10.11 -2.92
C ARG A 97 -7.32 -9.47 -4.10
N LEU A 98 -6.64 -8.57 -4.81
CA LEU A 98 -7.20 -7.82 -5.92
C LEU A 98 -7.39 -8.74 -7.13
N ARG A 99 -8.48 -8.54 -7.86
CA ARG A 99 -8.78 -9.26 -9.10
C ARG A 99 -8.94 -8.22 -10.21
N ASN A 100 -8.31 -8.47 -11.35
CA ASN A 100 -8.58 -7.76 -12.60
C ASN A 100 -9.88 -8.26 -13.23
#